data_AF-A0A1V5ZME3-F1
#
_entry.id   AF-A0A1V5ZME3-F1
#
_cell.length_a   1.000
_cell.length_b   1.000
_cell.length_c   1.000
_cell.angle_alpha   90.00
_cell.angle_beta   90.00
_cell.angle_gamma   90.00
#
_symmetry.space_group_name_H-M   'P 1'
#
loop_
_entity.id
_entity.type
_entity.pdbx_description
1 polymer ?
#
loop_
_entity_poly.entity_id
_entity_poly.type
_entity_poly.pdbx_seq_one_letter_code
_entity_poly.pdbx_strand_id
1 'polypeptide(L)'
;MDSQQRREYFRQHLNSILAQENPFLRHITFRYPPTESEWGQFPTEITVNGQHPGVLELRVKTTAATPEVQARFRAKGFSFSPDEDDPNYSVFSAVADKASAEELAGFVEWAFVVALDSPDDYDPLIRTPVSEQGPAGAPAKPGKGCAGGCRNIALALLWLLLAIFALRFLFGG
;
A
#
# COMPACT_ATOMS: atom_id res chain seq x y z
N MET A 1 -16.64 -20.40 -1.74
CA MET A 1 -17.01 -19.71 -3.00
C MET A 1 -16.16 -20.33 -4.10
N ASP A 2 -16.73 -20.67 -5.26
CA ASP A 2 -15.91 -21.20 -6.36
C ASP A 2 -15.02 -20.10 -6.99
N SER A 3 -13.99 -20.49 -7.74
CA SER A 3 -13.01 -19.55 -8.30
C SER A 3 -13.60 -18.61 -9.37
N GLN A 4 -14.71 -18.98 -10.02
CA GLN A 4 -15.37 -18.11 -10.99
C GLN A 4 -16.21 -17.05 -10.29
N GLN A 5 -16.96 -17.41 -9.24
CA GLN A 5 -17.71 -16.46 -8.42
C GLN A 5 -16.80 -15.43 -7.76
N ARG A 6 -15.59 -15.83 -7.31
CA ARG A 6 -14.59 -14.89 -6.75
C ARG A 6 -14.13 -13.86 -7.76
N ARG A 7 -13.76 -14.31 -8.96
CA ARG A 7 -13.37 -13.41 -10.05
C ARG A 7 -14.48 -12.44 -10.42
N GLU A 8 -15.71 -12.93 -10.49
CA GLU A 8 -16.86 -12.11 -10.86
C GLU A 8 -17.15 -11.04 -9.79
N TYR A 9 -17.19 -11.43 -8.51
CA TYR A 9 -17.36 -10.47 -7.41
C TYR A 9 -16.25 -9.41 -7.40
N PHE A 10 -15.02 -9.84 -7.59
CA PHE A 10 -13.86 -8.96 -7.64
C PHE A 10 -13.93 -7.98 -8.82
N ARG A 11 -14.31 -8.45 -10.02
CA ARG A 11 -14.52 -7.59 -11.19
C ARG A 11 -15.60 -6.55 -10.96
N GLN A 12 -16.72 -6.95 -10.37
CA GLN A 12 -17.81 -6.03 -10.04
C GLN A 12 -17.34 -4.94 -9.07
N HIS A 13 -16.55 -5.32 -8.07
CA HIS A 13 -16.01 -4.38 -7.09
C HIS A 13 -15.00 -3.41 -7.72
N LEU A 14 -14.07 -3.92 -8.53
CA LEU A 14 -13.07 -3.11 -9.23
C LEU A 14 -13.73 -2.10 -10.17
N ASN A 15 -14.75 -2.51 -10.94
CA ASN A 15 -15.55 -1.62 -11.77
C ASN A 15 -16.24 -0.52 -10.97
N SER A 16 -16.85 -0.88 -9.85
CA SER A 16 -17.54 0.08 -8.97
C SER A 16 -16.59 1.16 -8.44
N ILE A 17 -15.33 0.79 -8.17
CA ILE A 17 -14.32 1.71 -7.65
C ILE A 17 -13.73 2.60 -8.74
N LEU A 18 -13.41 2.03 -9.91
CA LEU A 18 -12.93 2.82 -11.05
C LEU A 18 -13.98 3.83 -11.55
N ALA A 19 -15.26 3.52 -11.39
CA ALA A 19 -16.37 4.40 -11.73
C ALA A 19 -16.59 5.57 -10.75
N GLN A 20 -15.93 5.60 -9.59
CA GLN A 20 -16.09 6.68 -8.61
C GLN A 20 -15.61 8.01 -9.19
N GLU A 21 -16.37 9.09 -9.00
CA GLU A 21 -15.93 10.44 -9.41
C GLU A 21 -14.77 10.95 -8.55
N ASN A 22 -14.77 10.59 -7.26
CA ASN A 22 -13.74 11.00 -6.32
C ASN A 22 -12.46 10.14 -6.47
N PRO A 23 -11.32 10.72 -6.88
CA PRO A 23 -10.07 9.99 -7.08
C PRO A 23 -9.51 9.34 -5.81
N PHE A 24 -9.79 9.89 -4.63
CA PHE A 24 -9.36 9.28 -3.35
C PHE A 24 -10.11 7.99 -3.03
N LEU A 25 -11.27 7.79 -3.64
CA LEU A 25 -12.05 6.55 -3.51
C LEU A 25 -11.67 5.50 -4.55
N ARG A 26 -10.83 5.84 -5.55
CA ARG A 26 -10.33 4.93 -6.60
C ARG A 26 -9.14 4.08 -6.16
N HIS A 27 -9.05 3.83 -4.86
CA HIS A 27 -7.97 3.07 -4.24
C HIS A 27 -8.55 1.74 -3.76
N ILE A 28 -7.89 0.65 -4.12
CA ILE A 28 -8.26 -0.69 -3.63
C ILE A 28 -7.02 -1.36 -3.10
N THR A 29 -7.12 -1.92 -1.91
CA THR A 29 -6.07 -2.75 -1.34
C THR A 29 -6.61 -4.16 -1.13
N PHE A 30 -5.92 -5.11 -1.71
CA PHE A 30 -6.17 -6.52 -1.58
C PHE A 30 -5.11 -7.11 -0.67
N ARG A 31 -5.53 -7.91 0.32
CA ARG A 31 -4.62 -8.53 1.28
C ARG A 31 -4.86 -10.02 1.34
N TYR A 32 -3.79 -10.78 1.46
CA TYR A 32 -3.87 -12.16 1.87
C TYR A 32 -3.70 -12.24 3.40
N PRO A 33 -4.61 -12.92 4.13
CA PRO A 33 -4.44 -13.09 5.57
C PRO A 33 -3.18 -13.93 5.86
N PRO A 34 -2.40 -13.59 6.89
CA PRO A 34 -1.28 -14.40 7.32
C PRO A 34 -1.73 -15.81 7.73
N THR A 35 -0.88 -16.80 7.49
CA THR A 35 -0.99 -18.10 8.17
C THR A 35 -0.84 -17.93 9.70
N GLU A 36 -1.23 -18.91 10.51
CA GLU A 36 -1.06 -18.83 11.98
C GLU A 36 0.40 -18.57 12.39
N SER A 37 1.36 -19.06 11.60
CA SER A 37 2.79 -18.78 11.75
C SER A 37 3.22 -17.35 11.40
N GLU A 38 2.36 -16.58 10.72
CA GLU A 38 2.63 -15.22 10.23
C GLU A 38 1.73 -14.17 10.91
N TRP A 39 0.99 -14.55 11.96
CA TRP A 39 0.12 -13.64 12.70
C TRP A 39 0.90 -12.42 13.20
N GLY A 40 0.45 -11.22 12.77
CA GLY A 40 1.12 -9.93 13.03
C GLY A 40 1.79 -9.32 11.80
N GLN A 41 1.90 -10.07 10.70
CA GLN A 41 2.44 -9.63 9.41
C GLN A 41 1.35 -9.69 8.33
N PHE A 42 1.39 -8.80 7.32
CA PHE A 42 0.57 -8.95 6.11
C PHE A 42 1.48 -9.57 5.04
N PRO A 43 1.32 -10.83 4.64
CA PRO A 43 2.30 -11.53 3.80
C PRO A 43 2.38 -10.95 2.38
N THR A 44 1.22 -10.68 1.76
CA THR A 44 1.13 -10.06 0.43
C THR A 44 -0.02 -9.05 0.38
N GLU A 45 0.30 -7.83 -0.07
CA GLU A 45 -0.65 -6.76 -0.32
C GLU A 45 -0.55 -6.31 -1.78
N ILE A 46 -1.68 -6.22 -2.48
CA ILE A 46 -1.75 -5.61 -3.80
C ILE A 46 -2.63 -4.37 -3.72
N THR A 47 -2.05 -3.24 -4.08
CA THR A 47 -2.74 -1.95 -4.13
C THR A 47 -2.92 -1.53 -5.58
N VAL A 48 -4.16 -1.21 -5.95
CA VAL A 48 -4.53 -0.57 -7.21
C VAL A 48 -4.87 0.88 -6.89
N ASN A 49 -4.07 1.81 -7.39
CA ASN A 49 -4.27 3.24 -7.21
C ASN A 49 -4.73 3.88 -8.53
N GLY A 50 -5.98 4.33 -8.57
CA GLY A 50 -6.58 5.10 -9.67
C GLY A 50 -6.75 6.58 -9.38
N GLN A 51 -5.99 7.15 -8.44
CA GLN A 51 -6.05 8.58 -8.09
C GLN A 51 -5.78 9.51 -9.29
N HIS A 52 -5.03 9.04 -10.29
CA HIS A 52 -4.74 9.79 -11.50
C HIS A 52 -5.68 9.37 -12.65
N PRO A 53 -6.40 10.31 -13.29
CA PRO A 53 -7.26 9.98 -14.42
C PRO A 53 -6.49 9.30 -15.56
N GLY A 54 -6.93 8.09 -15.95
CA GLY A 54 -6.33 7.32 -17.05
C GLY A 54 -5.04 6.58 -16.72
N VAL A 55 -4.54 6.71 -15.48
CA VAL A 55 -3.31 6.08 -14.99
C VAL A 55 -3.65 5.20 -13.80
N LEU A 56 -3.28 3.91 -13.89
CA LEU A 56 -3.45 2.96 -12.80
C LEU A 56 -2.08 2.51 -12.32
N GLU A 57 -1.78 2.75 -11.06
CA GLU A 57 -0.58 2.22 -10.43
C GLU A 57 -0.93 0.93 -9.68
N LEU A 58 -0.27 -0.16 -10.05
CA LEU A 58 -0.35 -1.43 -9.35
C LEU A 58 0.91 -1.59 -8.51
N ARG A 59 0.73 -1.74 -7.19
CA ARG A 59 1.81 -1.98 -6.23
C ARG A 59 1.60 -3.31 -5.52
N VAL A 60 2.57 -4.22 -5.61
CA VAL A 60 2.58 -5.51 -4.92
C VAL A 60 3.64 -5.46 -3.83
N LYS A 61 3.26 -5.62 -2.57
CA LYS A 61 4.16 -5.75 -1.42
C LYS A 61 4.12 -7.19 -0.93
N THR A 62 5.25 -7.89 -0.89
CA THR A 62 5.31 -9.31 -0.48
C THR A 62 6.63 -9.66 0.24
N THR A 63 6.57 -10.65 1.15
CA THR A 63 7.75 -11.29 1.76
C THR A 63 8.43 -12.32 0.84
N ALA A 64 7.72 -12.84 -0.17
CA ALA A 64 8.16 -13.96 -1.02
C ALA A 64 8.85 -13.52 -2.33
N ALA A 65 9.77 -12.56 -2.28
CA ALA A 65 10.47 -12.08 -3.47
C ALA A 65 11.70 -12.93 -3.82
N THR A 66 11.51 -14.22 -4.08
CA THR A 66 12.57 -15.07 -4.63
C THR A 66 13.08 -14.50 -5.97
N PRO A 67 14.33 -14.80 -6.38
CA PRO A 67 14.83 -14.36 -7.68
C PRO A 67 13.92 -14.74 -8.87
N GLU A 68 13.24 -15.89 -8.78
CA GLU A 68 12.28 -16.36 -9.77
C GLU A 68 11.03 -15.48 -9.83
N VAL A 69 10.45 -15.14 -8.66
CA VAL A 69 9.29 -14.23 -8.56
C VAL A 69 9.66 -12.85 -9.08
N GLN A 70 10.84 -12.34 -8.70
CA GLN A 70 11.34 -11.06 -9.20
C GLN A 70 11.48 -11.06 -10.74
N ALA A 71 12.01 -12.14 -11.31
CA ALA A 71 12.15 -12.27 -12.76
C ALA A 71 10.78 -12.28 -13.47
N ARG A 72 9.77 -12.98 -12.91
CA ARG A 72 8.40 -13.00 -13.45
C ARG A 72 7.76 -11.60 -13.44
N PHE A 73 7.92 -10.84 -12.36
CA PHE A 73 7.42 -9.45 -12.28
C PHE A 73 8.16 -8.52 -13.24
N ARG A 74 9.50 -8.58 -13.30
CA ARG A 74 10.30 -7.77 -14.24
C ARG A 74 9.95 -8.06 -15.70
N ALA A 75 9.70 -9.33 -16.05
CA ALA A 75 9.28 -9.71 -17.41
C ALA A 75 7.93 -9.10 -17.82
N LYS A 76 7.09 -8.70 -16.84
CA LYS A 76 5.84 -7.97 -17.05
C LYS A 76 5.99 -6.45 -16.94
N GLY A 77 7.21 -5.93 -16.81
CA GLY A 77 7.49 -4.50 -16.77
C GLY A 77 7.37 -3.86 -15.39
N PHE A 78 7.28 -4.65 -14.31
CA PHE A 78 7.33 -4.08 -12.95
C PHE A 78 8.75 -3.64 -12.60
N SER A 79 8.83 -2.48 -11.96
CA SER A 79 10.01 -2.10 -11.21
C SER A 79 10.00 -2.79 -9.84
N PHE A 80 11.19 -3.05 -9.30
CA PHE A 80 11.38 -3.68 -8.01
C PHE A 80 12.14 -2.75 -7.09
N SER A 81 11.67 -2.59 -5.87
CA SER A 81 12.37 -1.91 -4.78
C SER A 81 12.17 -2.66 -3.46
N PRO A 82 13.16 -2.67 -2.56
CA PRO A 82 12.91 -3.04 -1.18
C PRO A 82 11.93 -2.04 -0.55
N ASP A 83 11.11 -2.48 0.40
CA ASP A 83 10.23 -1.58 1.14
C ASP A 83 11.05 -0.70 2.11
N GLU A 84 10.82 0.61 2.07
CA GLU A 84 11.58 1.57 2.88
C GLU A 84 11.27 1.47 4.38
N ASP A 85 10.06 1.02 4.75
CA ASP A 85 9.62 0.92 6.13
C ASP A 85 9.93 -0.44 6.76
N ASP A 86 10.07 -1.50 5.95
CA ASP A 86 10.36 -2.85 6.43
C ASP A 86 11.22 -3.66 5.42
N PRO A 87 12.51 -3.90 5.71
CA PRO A 87 13.43 -4.56 4.78
C PRO A 87 13.08 -6.02 4.49
N ASN A 88 12.17 -6.65 5.25
CA ASN A 88 11.69 -8.00 4.97
C ASN A 88 10.69 -8.05 3.81
N TYR A 89 10.22 -6.88 3.36
CA TYR A 89 9.27 -6.77 2.28
C TYR A 89 9.90 -6.24 1.02
N SER A 90 9.42 -6.78 -0.08
CA SER A 90 9.72 -6.34 -1.42
C SER A 90 8.50 -5.69 -2.04
N VAL A 91 8.73 -4.61 -2.77
CA VAL A 91 7.71 -3.85 -3.49
C VAL A 91 7.95 -3.99 -4.98
N PHE A 92 6.92 -4.38 -5.71
CA PHE A 92 6.87 -4.33 -7.16
C PHE A 92 5.86 -3.28 -7.57
N SER A 93 6.21 -2.39 -8.49
CA SER A 93 5.28 -1.40 -9.02
C SER A 93 5.27 -1.37 -10.54
N ALA A 94 4.08 -1.25 -11.11
CA ALA A 94 3.86 -1.04 -12.53
C ALA A 94 2.77 0.00 -12.72
N VAL A 95 2.92 0.82 -13.77
CA VAL A 95 1.89 1.76 -14.20
C VAL A 95 1.25 1.20 -15.47
N ALA A 96 -0.07 1.07 -15.46
CA ALA A 96 -0.85 0.67 -16.60
C ALA A 96 -1.67 1.87 -17.10
N ASP A 97 -1.38 2.33 -18.31
CA ASP A 97 -2.16 3.36 -18.98
C ASP A 97 -3.39 2.72 -19.64
N LYS A 98 -4.58 3.23 -19.33
CA LYS A 98 -5.84 2.90 -20.02
C LYS A 98 -6.28 1.41 -20.01
N ALA A 99 -5.86 0.59 -19.04
CA ALA A 99 -6.35 -0.78 -18.91
C ALA A 99 -7.87 -0.80 -18.64
N SER A 100 -8.59 -1.72 -19.29
CA SER A 100 -9.99 -1.99 -18.94
C SER A 100 -10.07 -2.67 -17.56
N ALA A 101 -11.25 -2.61 -16.92
CA ALA A 101 -11.46 -3.27 -15.64
C ALA A 101 -11.31 -4.79 -15.71
N GLU A 102 -11.61 -5.41 -16.85
CA GLU A 102 -11.46 -6.85 -17.05
C GLU A 102 -9.99 -7.25 -17.14
N GLU A 103 -9.20 -6.51 -17.92
CA GLU A 103 -7.75 -6.70 -18.01
C GLU A 103 -7.07 -6.46 -16.66
N LEU A 104 -7.50 -5.41 -15.94
CA LEU A 104 -7.00 -5.11 -14.61
C LEU A 104 -7.34 -6.22 -13.63
N ALA A 105 -8.54 -6.79 -13.72
CA ALA A 105 -8.94 -7.84 -12.82
C ALA A 105 -8.08 -9.10 -13.01
N GLY A 106 -7.90 -9.53 -14.26
CA GLY A 106 -7.01 -10.66 -14.58
C GLY A 106 -5.55 -10.39 -14.22
N PHE A 107 -5.10 -9.14 -14.34
CA PHE A 107 -3.73 -8.76 -14.01
C PHE A 107 -3.44 -8.75 -12.49
N VAL A 108 -4.37 -8.23 -11.68
CA VAL A 108 -4.27 -8.29 -10.21
C VAL A 108 -4.32 -9.74 -9.73
N GLU A 109 -5.21 -10.55 -10.31
CA GLU A 109 -5.30 -11.99 -10.04
C GLU A 109 -3.97 -12.71 -10.34
N TRP A 110 -3.40 -12.46 -11.52
CA TRP A 110 -2.09 -12.98 -11.90
C TRP A 110 -0.98 -12.52 -10.94
N ALA A 111 -0.96 -11.24 -10.56
CA ALA A 111 0.04 -10.69 -9.66
C ALA A 111 -0.05 -11.34 -8.27
N PHE A 112 -1.26 -11.66 -7.79
CA PHE A 112 -1.46 -12.43 -6.56
C PHE A 112 -0.87 -13.82 -6.64
N VAL A 113 -1.21 -14.57 -7.69
CA VAL A 113 -0.70 -15.94 -7.90
C VAL A 113 0.82 -15.95 -7.96
N VAL A 114 1.41 -15.00 -8.70
CA VAL A 114 2.87 -14.89 -8.81
C VAL A 114 3.52 -14.49 -7.49
N ALA A 115 2.91 -13.56 -6.73
CA ALA A 115 3.46 -13.10 -5.45
C ALA A 115 3.34 -14.13 -4.33
N LEU A 116 2.36 -15.02 -4.38
CA LEU A 116 2.16 -16.10 -3.41
C LEU A 116 2.81 -17.42 -3.82
N ASP A 117 3.22 -17.53 -5.09
CA ASP A 117 3.69 -18.78 -5.72
C ASP A 117 2.73 -19.97 -5.49
N SER A 118 1.44 -19.69 -5.23
CA SER A 118 0.40 -20.71 -5.01
C SER A 118 -0.57 -20.73 -6.19
N PRO A 119 -0.78 -21.90 -6.82
CA PRO A 119 -1.59 -21.98 -8.02
C PRO A 119 -3.11 -21.85 -7.79
N ASP A 120 -3.68 -22.20 -6.63
CA ASP A 120 -5.15 -22.40 -6.55
C ASP A 120 -5.87 -22.10 -5.22
N ASP A 121 -5.21 -21.76 -4.10
CA ASP A 121 -5.84 -21.75 -2.77
C ASP A 121 -5.95 -20.39 -2.04
N TYR A 122 -5.74 -19.26 -2.73
CA TYR A 122 -5.81 -17.95 -2.07
C TYR A 122 -7.25 -17.42 -1.95
N ASP A 123 -7.55 -16.75 -0.84
CA ASP A 123 -8.79 -16.00 -0.60
C ASP A 123 -8.45 -14.54 -0.24
N PRO A 124 -8.44 -13.62 -1.23
CA PRO A 124 -8.01 -12.26 -0.99
C PRO A 124 -9.10 -11.46 -0.28
N LEU A 125 -8.73 -10.79 0.81
CA LEU A 125 -9.57 -9.82 1.48
C LEU A 125 -9.48 -8.48 0.76
N ILE A 126 -10.62 -8.01 0.24
CA ILE A 126 -10.73 -6.70 -0.42
C ILE A 126 -11.00 -5.62 0.62
N ARG A 127 -10.17 -4.58 0.67
CA ARG A 127 -10.37 -3.40 1.51
C ARG A 127 -10.47 -2.13 0.67
N THR A 128 -11.47 -1.33 0.98
CA THR A 128 -11.65 0.03 0.46
C THR A 128 -11.23 1.06 1.52
N PRO A 129 -10.84 2.29 1.14
CA PRO A 129 -10.44 3.34 2.09
C PRO A 129 -11.52 3.66 3.13
N VAL A 130 -12.80 3.44 2.79
CA VAL A 130 -13.94 3.65 3.71
C VAL A 130 -14.05 2.53 4.75
N SER A 131 -13.47 1.35 4.47
CA SER A 131 -13.45 0.20 5.38
C SER A 131 -12.30 0.24 6.40
N GLU A 132 -11.58 1.37 6.54
CA GLU A 132 -10.55 1.57 7.57
C GLU A 132 -11.12 1.78 8.99
N GLN A 133 -12.40 1.51 9.22
CA GLN A 133 -12.85 1.06 10.53
C GLN A 133 -12.54 -0.44 10.64
N GLY A 134 -11.28 -0.75 10.95
CA GLY A 134 -10.82 -2.12 11.18
C GLY A 134 -11.66 -2.84 12.24
N PRO A 135 -11.57 -4.19 12.32
CA PRO A 135 -12.23 -4.94 13.38
C PRO A 135 -11.83 -4.37 14.74
N ALA A 136 -12.82 -4.04 15.57
CA ALA A 136 -12.62 -3.58 16.93
C ALA A 136 -11.76 -4.61 17.69
N GLY A 137 -10.47 -4.34 17.83
CA GLY A 137 -9.55 -5.20 18.58
C GLY A 137 -8.19 -5.48 17.95
N ALA A 138 -7.92 -5.11 16.70
CA ALA A 138 -6.54 -5.16 16.21
C ALA A 138 -5.71 -4.08 16.94
N PRO A 139 -4.58 -4.41 17.59
CA PRO A 139 -3.70 -3.38 18.13
C PRO A 139 -3.29 -2.49 16.96
N ALA A 140 -3.61 -1.21 17.05
CA ALA A 140 -3.07 -0.24 16.12
C ALA A 140 -1.57 -0.48 16.04
N LYS A 141 -1.04 -0.72 14.83
CA LYS A 141 0.40 -0.54 14.61
C LYS A 141 0.75 0.77 15.32
N PRO A 142 1.76 0.81 16.19
CA PRO A 142 2.20 2.08 16.74
C PRO A 142 2.57 2.90 15.50
N GLY A 143 1.68 3.81 15.12
CA GLY A 143 2.00 4.82 14.16
C GLY A 143 3.28 5.43 14.68
N LYS A 144 4.20 5.78 13.77
CA LYS A 144 5.22 6.79 14.05
C LYS A 144 4.46 8.09 14.37
N GLY A 145 3.82 8.13 15.53
CA GLY A 145 3.41 9.33 16.19
C GLY A 145 4.68 10.15 16.31
N CYS A 146 4.55 11.42 16.00
CA CYS A 146 5.57 12.46 16.13
C CYS A 146 6.13 12.64 17.56
N ALA A 147 6.29 11.58 18.33
CA ALA A 147 6.69 11.59 19.73
C ALA A 147 8.20 11.86 19.91
N GLY A 148 9.05 11.54 18.92
CA GLY A 148 10.49 11.78 19.00
C GLY A 148 10.97 13.07 18.32
N GLY A 149 10.48 13.34 17.09
CA GLY A 149 10.99 14.43 16.25
C GLY A 149 10.42 15.82 16.60
N CYS A 150 9.12 15.91 16.92
CA CYS A 150 8.49 17.22 17.17
C CYS A 150 8.98 17.88 18.46
N ARG A 151 9.39 17.11 19.47
CA ARG A 151 9.98 17.67 20.69
C ARG A 151 11.31 18.37 20.40
N ASN A 152 12.14 17.82 19.52
CA ASN A 152 13.41 18.42 19.13
C ASN A 152 13.23 19.65 18.24
N ILE A 153 12.25 19.63 17.34
CA ILE A 153 11.92 20.79 16.48
C ILE A 153 11.34 21.93 17.32
N ALA A 154 10.44 21.64 18.26
CA ALA A 154 9.88 22.64 19.17
C ALA A 154 10.97 23.26 20.07
N LEU A 155 11.90 22.45 20.58
CA LEU A 155 13.03 22.95 21.36
C LEU A 155 13.95 23.84 20.52
N ALA A 156 14.26 23.44 19.29
CA ALA A 156 15.10 24.21 18.39
C ALA A 156 14.47 25.57 18.04
N LEU A 157 13.15 25.61 17.79
CA LEU A 157 12.42 26.84 17.55
C LEU A 157 12.38 27.75 18.79
N LEU A 158 12.25 27.17 19.99
CA LEU A 158 12.33 27.93 21.25
C LEU A 158 13.70 28.57 21.44
N TRP A 159 14.78 27.83 21.19
CA TRP A 159 16.15 28.35 21.26
C TRP A 159 16.40 29.45 20.23
N LEU A 160 15.86 29.31 19.01
CA LEU A 160 15.97 30.31 17.97
C LEU A 160 15.26 31.62 18.37
N LEU A 161 14.05 31.53 18.93
CA LEU A 161 13.30 32.70 19.40
C LEU A 161 14.00 33.41 20.57
N LEU A 162 14.57 32.65 21.51
CA LEU A 162 15.37 33.18 22.61
C LEU A 162 16.62 33.91 22.09
N ALA A 163 17.31 33.34 21.11
CA ALA A 163 18.49 33.98 20.50
C ALA A 163 18.11 35.30 19.80
N ILE A 164 17.00 35.34 19.06
CA ILE A 164 16.50 36.55 18.41
C ILE A 164 16.15 37.63 19.45
N PHE A 165 15.49 37.25 20.55
CA PHE A 165 15.18 38.18 21.64
C PHE A 165 16.43 38.73 22.32
N ALA A 166 17.42 37.88 22.57
CA ALA A 166 18.70 38.30 23.17
C ALA A 166 19.48 39.26 22.24
N LEU A 167 19.51 38.97 20.94
CA LEU A 167 20.10 39.87 19.94
C LEU A 167 19.38 41.22 19.86
N ARG A 168 18.04 41.22 19.89
CA ARG A 168 17.25 42.46 19.96
C ARG A 168 17.55 43.28 21.22
N PHE A 169 17.80 42.63 22.35
CA PHE A 169 18.14 43.31 23.60
C PHE A 169 19.56 43.88 23.60
N LEU A 170 20.51 43.20 22.94
CA LEU A 170 21.91 43.62 22.87
C LEU A 170 22.18 44.70 21.82
N PHE A 171 21.37 44.78 20.75
CA PHE A 171 21.59 45.67 19.61
C PHE A 171 20.43 46.62 19.29
N GLY A 172 19.37 46.62 20.11
CA GLY A 172 18.14 47.40 19.90
C GLY A 172 17.80 48.37 21.04
N GLY A 173 18.84 48.93 21.69
CA GLY A 173 18.75 50.11 22.57
C GLY A 173 19.42 51.30 21.92
#